data_AF-A0A9W8I1L7-F1
#
_entry.id   AF-A0A9W8I1L7-F1
#
_cell.length_a   1.000
_cell.length_b   1.000
_cell.length_c   1.000
_cell.angle_alpha   90.00
_cell.angle_beta   90.00
_cell.angle_gamma   90.00
#
_symmetry.space_group_name_H-M   'P 1'
#
loop_
_entity.id
_entity.type
_entity.pdbx_description
1 polymer ?
#
loop_
_entity_poly.entity_id
_entity_poly.type
_entity_poly.pdbx_seq_one_letter_code
_entity_poly.pdbx_strand_id
1 'polypeptide(L)'
;MGLDYEEFIRGTHLGVFPSWYEPWGYTPAECTVMGVPSVTTNLSGFGCFMEDNIVNPEDYGIYIVDRRLKSADESMDQLAGFMFDFCQKTRRQRINQRNRTERLSDILDWKRMGIEYMKARQCALRRCYPDAFDDIDFSSENGSEGRHGKLSRPQSIPGTPRVGDDLATYDLAALSISAELPGVKDQDEDNDLRPPIQLKMKTPPSMTPTIQTP
;
A
#
# COMPACT_ATOMS: atom_id res chain seq x y z
N MET A 1 -15.93 29.02 -10.71
CA MET A 1 -14.90 28.01 -11.03
C MET A 1 -15.64 26.72 -11.34
N GLY A 2 -15.40 26.10 -12.50
CA GLY A 2 -16.12 24.91 -12.97
C GLY A 2 -15.18 23.73 -13.20
N LEU A 3 -14.35 23.42 -12.20
CA LEU A 3 -13.48 22.24 -12.19
C LEU A 3 -14.15 21.16 -11.35
N ASP A 4 -14.09 19.91 -11.83
CA ASP A 4 -14.52 18.77 -11.04
C ASP A 4 -13.52 18.51 -9.89
N TYR A 5 -13.99 17.86 -8.82
CA TYR A 5 -13.20 17.65 -7.60
C TYR A 5 -11.85 16.97 -7.86
N GLU A 6 -11.83 15.94 -8.71
CA GLU A 6 -10.59 15.24 -9.04
C GLU A 6 -9.61 16.09 -9.85
N GLU A 7 -10.13 16.92 -10.77
CA GLU A 7 -9.31 17.84 -11.56
C GLU A 7 -8.70 18.91 -10.65
N PHE A 8 -9.48 19.40 -9.68
CA PHE A 8 -8.99 20.30 -8.66
C PHE A 8 -7.85 19.68 -7.86
N ILE A 9 -8.02 18.45 -7.33
CA ILE A 9 -6.96 17.76 -6.57
C ILE A 9 -5.69 17.63 -7.43
N ARG A 10 -5.80 17.11 -8.65
CA ARG A 10 -4.64 16.91 -9.54
C ARG A 10 -3.90 18.21 -9.87
N GLY A 11 -4.61 19.34 -9.87
CA GLY A 11 -4.07 20.69 -10.05
C GLY A 11 -3.38 21.29 -8.81
N THR A 12 -3.62 20.75 -7.62
CA THR A 12 -2.96 21.21 -6.39
C THR A 12 -1.55 20.64 -6.22
N HIS A 13 -0.77 21.27 -5.34
CA HIS A 13 0.61 20.86 -5.06
C HIS A 13 0.76 20.06 -3.77
N LEU A 14 -0.09 20.33 -2.78
CA LEU A 14 -0.05 19.74 -1.45
C LEU A 14 -1.46 19.75 -0.85
N GLY A 15 -1.94 18.60 -0.40
CA GLY A 15 -3.14 18.49 0.44
C GLY A 15 -2.79 18.64 1.92
N VAL A 16 -3.58 19.35 2.72
CA VAL A 16 -3.29 19.58 4.14
C VAL A 16 -4.51 19.19 4.98
N PHE A 17 -4.41 18.07 5.68
CA PHE A 17 -5.51 17.43 6.43
C PHE A 17 -5.09 17.15 7.88
N PRO A 18 -4.88 18.18 8.72
CA PRO A 18 -4.40 18.04 10.09
C PRO A 18 -5.54 17.59 11.03
N SER A 19 -6.16 16.45 10.76
CA SER A 19 -7.34 15.96 11.46
C SER A 19 -7.06 15.60 12.93
N TRP A 20 -8.03 15.89 13.81
CA TRP A 20 -8.01 15.43 15.21
C TRP A 20 -8.77 14.12 15.39
N TYR A 21 -9.86 13.95 14.64
CA TYR A 21 -10.70 12.76 14.65
C TYR A 21 -11.00 12.37 13.20
N GLU A 22 -10.34 11.32 12.73
CA GLU A 22 -10.49 10.81 11.37
C GLU A 22 -10.24 9.29 11.39
N PRO A 23 -11.30 8.48 11.52
CA PRO A 23 -11.16 7.03 11.72
C PRO A 23 -10.37 6.32 10.60
N TRP A 24 -10.45 6.84 9.39
CA TRP A 24 -9.65 6.39 8.25
C TRP A 24 -8.93 7.57 7.61
N GLY A 25 -9.59 8.27 6.70
CA GLY A 25 -9.01 9.41 5.99
C GLY A 25 -8.97 9.16 4.50
N TYR A 26 -10.13 9.30 3.86
CA TYR A 26 -10.27 9.12 2.41
C TYR A 26 -9.60 10.25 1.63
N THR A 27 -9.70 11.49 2.10
CA THR A 27 -9.12 12.65 1.41
C THR A 27 -7.60 12.54 1.23
N PRO A 28 -6.78 12.23 2.27
CA PRO A 28 -5.35 12.01 2.05
C PRO A 28 -5.04 10.74 1.23
N ALA A 29 -5.89 9.71 1.30
CA ALA A 29 -5.75 8.52 0.46
C ALA A 29 -6.00 8.82 -1.02
N GLU A 30 -7.07 9.54 -1.35
CA GLU A 30 -7.39 10.01 -2.70
C GLU A 30 -6.28 10.92 -3.24
N CYS A 31 -5.78 11.86 -2.44
CA CYS A 31 -4.63 12.67 -2.84
C CYS A 31 -3.42 11.81 -3.22
N THR A 32 -3.16 10.75 -2.44
CA THR A 32 -2.04 9.84 -2.68
C THR A 32 -2.21 9.07 -3.99
N VAL A 33 -3.42 8.54 -4.25
CA VAL A 33 -3.76 7.86 -5.51
C VAL A 33 -3.62 8.80 -6.71
N MET A 34 -3.92 10.09 -6.53
CA MET A 34 -3.74 11.11 -7.56
C MET A 34 -2.31 11.67 -7.67
N GLY A 35 -1.34 11.11 -6.95
CA GLY A 35 0.05 11.55 -6.96
C GLY A 35 0.25 12.96 -6.38
N VAL A 36 -0.60 13.36 -5.43
CA VAL A 36 -0.54 14.64 -4.72
C VAL A 36 -0.05 14.39 -3.30
N PRO A 37 1.13 14.93 -2.92
CA PRO A 37 1.63 14.87 -1.55
C PRO A 37 0.59 15.41 -0.57
N SER A 38 0.52 14.82 0.62
CA SER A 38 -0.45 15.24 1.63
C SER A 38 0.15 15.28 3.04
N VAL A 39 -0.35 16.22 3.84
CA VAL A 39 -0.12 16.28 5.28
C VAL A 39 -1.31 15.66 6.00
N THR A 40 -1.04 14.73 6.90
CA THR A 40 -2.03 14.08 7.77
C THR A 40 -1.49 14.03 9.21
N THR A 41 -2.16 13.30 10.10
CA THR A 41 -1.79 13.21 11.52
C THR A 41 -1.66 11.76 11.96
N ASN A 42 -0.91 11.50 13.02
CA ASN A 42 -0.85 10.17 13.65
C ASN A 42 -2.11 9.82 14.49
N LEU A 43 -3.17 10.61 14.37
CA LEU A 43 -4.51 10.32 14.89
C LEU A 43 -5.48 9.92 13.77
N SER A 44 -5.12 10.14 12.50
CA SER A 44 -5.91 9.64 11.38
C SER A 44 -5.57 8.16 11.12
N GLY A 45 -6.57 7.36 10.76
CA GLY A 45 -6.35 5.95 10.43
C GLY A 45 -5.37 5.75 9.27
N PHE A 46 -5.43 6.65 8.27
CA PHE A 46 -4.53 6.70 7.14
C PHE A 46 -3.10 7.03 7.56
N GLY A 47 -2.92 8.02 8.44
CA GLY A 47 -1.60 8.38 8.97
C GLY A 47 -0.97 7.21 9.73
N CYS A 48 -1.71 6.58 10.64
CA CYS A 48 -1.27 5.37 11.34
C CYS A 48 -0.91 4.24 10.35
N PHE A 49 -1.76 3.98 9.37
CA PHE A 49 -1.52 2.95 8.35
C PHE A 49 -0.22 3.21 7.57
N MET A 50 0.01 4.46 7.14
CA MET A 50 1.22 4.83 6.41
C MET A 50 2.49 4.75 7.27
N GLU A 51 2.42 5.16 8.54
CA GLU A 51 3.51 5.07 9.50
C GLU A 51 3.95 3.62 9.75
N ASP A 52 2.99 2.70 9.81
CA ASP A 52 3.24 1.28 10.02
C ASP A 52 3.80 0.59 8.77
N ASN A 53 3.37 0.99 7.57
CA ASN A 53 3.69 0.31 6.31
C ASN A 53 4.88 0.88 5.55
N ILE A 54 5.36 2.10 5.86
CA ILE A 54 6.39 2.80 5.07
C ILE A 54 7.55 3.24 5.97
N VAL A 55 8.79 3.05 5.51
CA VAL A 55 9.96 3.68 6.10
C VAL A 55 10.09 5.09 5.54
N ASN A 56 10.10 6.09 6.43
CA ASN A 56 10.19 7.51 6.07
C ASN A 56 9.09 7.96 5.08
N PRO A 57 7.83 8.05 5.54
CA PRO A 57 6.70 8.49 4.70
C PRO A 57 6.93 9.83 3.97
N GLU A 58 7.73 10.71 4.56
CA GLU A 58 8.09 12.03 4.01
C GLU A 58 8.77 11.96 2.63
N ASP A 59 9.60 10.93 2.40
CA ASP A 59 10.30 10.71 1.12
C ASP A 59 9.33 10.39 -0.02
N TYR A 60 8.15 9.88 0.33
CA TYR A 60 7.03 9.57 -0.54
C TYR A 60 5.96 10.66 -0.55
N GLY A 61 6.18 11.80 0.12
CA GLY A 61 5.25 12.92 0.14
C GLY A 61 4.06 12.74 1.09
N ILE A 62 4.16 11.82 2.06
CA ILE A 62 3.21 11.69 3.17
C ILE A 62 3.85 12.30 4.41
N TYR A 63 3.33 13.45 4.84
CA TYR A 63 3.83 14.15 6.03
C TYR A 63 2.88 13.87 7.19
N ILE A 64 3.40 13.31 8.29
CA ILE A 64 2.59 12.91 9.43
C ILE A 64 2.92 13.83 10.60
N VAL A 65 1.98 14.71 10.95
CA VAL A 65 2.09 15.57 12.13
C VAL A 65 1.77 14.74 13.37
N ASP A 66 2.63 14.83 14.37
CA ASP A 66 2.38 14.18 15.66
C ASP A 66 1.45 15.05 16.49
N ARG A 67 0.20 14.60 16.63
CA ARG A 67 -0.83 15.23 17.48
C ARG A 67 -1.17 14.38 18.71
N ARG A 68 -0.52 13.24 18.88
CA ARG A 68 -0.80 12.26 19.95
C ARG A 68 0.15 12.42 21.13
N LEU A 69 1.43 12.64 20.86
CA LEU A 69 2.48 12.71 21.88
C LEU A 69 3.00 14.13 22.11
N LYS A 70 2.57 15.09 21.28
CA LYS A 70 2.95 16.50 21.37
C LYS A 70 1.82 17.39 21.82
N SER A 71 2.19 18.55 22.36
CA SER A 71 1.25 19.64 22.63
C SER A 71 0.69 20.24 21.32
N ALA A 72 -0.39 21.02 21.45
CA ALA A 72 -1.00 21.68 20.31
C ALA A 72 -0.02 22.64 19.62
N ASP A 73 0.74 23.42 20.38
CA ASP A 73 1.70 24.40 19.85
C ASP A 73 2.84 23.70 19.09
N GLU A 74 3.43 22.65 19.68
CA GLU A 74 4.47 21.85 19.00
C GLU A 74 3.95 21.17 17.72
N SER A 75 2.67 20.76 17.71
CA SER A 75 2.04 20.20 16.52
C SER A 75 1.86 21.26 15.42
N MET A 76 1.52 22.50 15.79
CA MET A 76 1.40 23.62 14.87
C MET A 76 2.77 23.99 14.28
N ASP A 77 3.81 24.05 15.11
CA ASP A 77 5.18 24.31 14.66
C ASP A 77 5.67 23.22 13.69
N GLN A 78 5.36 21.95 13.98
CA GLN A 78 5.69 20.85 13.07
C GLN A 78 4.95 20.96 11.73
N LEU A 79 3.65 21.26 11.75
CA LEU A 79 2.86 21.47 10.53
C LEU A 79 3.42 22.63 9.70
N ALA A 80 3.73 23.75 10.35
CA ALA A 80 4.33 24.92 9.70
C ALA A 80 5.70 24.58 9.10
N GLY A 81 6.52 23.81 9.81
CA GLY A 81 7.81 23.30 9.32
C GLY A 81 7.66 22.49 8.04
N PHE A 82 6.75 21.51 8.00
CA PHE A 82 6.49 20.72 6.80
C PHE A 82 6.05 21.57 5.60
N MET A 83 5.16 22.55 5.83
CA MET A 83 4.70 23.46 4.78
C MET A 83 5.84 24.35 4.28
N PHE A 84 6.67 24.87 5.19
CA PHE A 84 7.82 25.70 4.85
C PHE A 84 8.85 24.93 4.02
N ASP A 85 9.23 23.73 4.46
CA ASP A 85 10.17 22.87 3.75
C ASP A 85 9.66 22.48 2.35
N PHE A 86 8.35 22.26 2.22
CA PHE A 86 7.72 21.99 0.92
C PHE A 86 7.84 23.19 -0.03
N CYS A 87 7.62 24.40 0.46
CA CYS A 87 7.77 25.64 -0.32
C CYS A 87 9.20 25.87 -0.81
N GLN A 88 10.20 25.38 -0.09
CA GLN A 88 11.61 25.46 -0.49
C GLN A 88 12.01 24.46 -1.58
N LYS A 89 11.19 23.43 -1.85
CA LYS A 89 11.50 22.43 -2.88
C LYS A 89 11.51 23.06 -4.27
N THR A 90 12.50 22.72 -5.07
CA THR A 90 12.55 23.05 -6.51
C THR A 90 11.44 22.33 -7.28
N ARG A 91 11.11 22.83 -8.48
CA ARG A 91 10.14 22.18 -9.38
C ARG A 91 10.50 20.71 -9.64
N ARG A 92 11.78 20.40 -9.85
CA ARG A 92 12.27 19.03 -10.08
C ARG A 92 12.05 18.13 -8.85
N GLN A 93 12.33 18.63 -7.65
CA GLN A 93 12.07 17.90 -6.41
C GLN A 93 10.57 17.64 -6.22
N ARG A 94 9.70 18.61 -6.53
CA ARG A 94 8.24 18.41 -6.45
C ARG A 94 7.73 17.36 -7.43
N ILE A 95 8.19 17.38 -8.68
CA ILE A 95 7.83 16.35 -9.68
C ILE A 95 8.27 14.96 -9.21
N ASN A 96 9.52 14.83 -8.75
CA ASN A 96 10.03 13.56 -8.23
C ASN A 96 9.24 13.06 -7.01
N GLN A 97 8.81 13.96 -6.13
CA GLN A 97 7.99 13.60 -4.97
C GLN A 97 6.61 13.12 -5.41
N ARG A 98 5.93 13.82 -6.34
CA ARG A 98 4.63 13.38 -6.89
C ARG A 98 4.70 11.97 -7.48
N ASN A 99 5.72 11.69 -8.30
CA ASN A 99 5.94 10.37 -8.88
C ASN A 99 6.17 9.27 -7.82
N ARG A 100 6.73 9.63 -6.65
CA ARG A 100 6.89 8.69 -5.54
C ARG A 100 5.58 8.50 -4.79
N THR A 101 4.83 9.58 -4.56
CA THR A 101 3.51 9.53 -3.93
C THR A 101 2.55 8.63 -4.69
N GLU A 102 2.54 8.74 -6.03
CA GLU A 102 1.71 7.90 -6.90
C GLU A 102 1.99 6.41 -6.73
N ARG A 103 3.25 6.00 -6.48
CA ARG A 103 3.61 4.59 -6.25
C ARG A 103 3.00 4.00 -4.98
N LEU A 104 2.48 4.83 -4.08
CA LEU A 104 1.75 4.37 -2.90
C LEU A 104 0.29 4.03 -3.21
N SER A 105 -0.20 4.24 -4.44
CA SER A 105 -1.56 3.85 -4.83
C SER A 105 -1.76 2.33 -4.70
N ASP A 106 -0.76 1.53 -5.08
CA ASP A 106 -0.82 0.06 -5.04
C ASP A 106 -1.08 -0.49 -3.63
N ILE A 107 -0.53 0.16 -2.60
CA ILE A 107 -0.72 -0.29 -1.21
C ILE A 107 -2.12 0.05 -0.67
N LEU A 108 -2.81 1.00 -1.32
CA LEU A 108 -4.16 1.44 -0.98
C LEU A 108 -5.24 0.74 -1.81
N ASP A 109 -4.86 -0.04 -2.82
CA ASP A 109 -5.79 -0.75 -3.69
C ASP A 109 -6.54 -1.86 -2.93
N TRP A 110 -7.81 -2.06 -3.28
CA TRP A 110 -8.66 -3.11 -2.71
C TRP A 110 -8.14 -4.52 -2.97
N LYS A 111 -7.39 -4.76 -4.05
CA LYS A 111 -6.70 -6.02 -4.29
C LYS A 111 -5.79 -6.40 -3.12
N ARG A 112 -5.15 -5.41 -2.48
CA ARG A 112 -4.29 -5.61 -1.30
C ARG A 112 -5.05 -5.48 0.01
N MET A 113 -5.83 -4.42 0.19
CA MET A 113 -6.59 -4.16 1.43
C MET A 113 -7.67 -5.23 1.70
N GLY A 114 -8.23 -5.82 0.63
CA GLY A 114 -9.25 -6.87 0.73
C GLY A 114 -8.75 -8.16 1.39
N ILE A 115 -7.44 -8.40 1.41
CA ILE A 115 -6.83 -9.56 2.09
C ILE A 115 -7.16 -9.55 3.59
N GLU A 116 -7.21 -8.37 4.22
CA GLU A 116 -7.55 -8.26 5.65
C GLU A 116 -9.02 -8.65 5.94
N TYR A 117 -9.94 -8.32 5.02
CA TYR A 117 -11.34 -8.77 5.13
C TYR A 117 -11.46 -10.29 5.02
N MET A 118 -10.65 -10.90 4.15
CA MET A 118 -10.61 -12.35 4.03
C MET A 118 -10.09 -13.02 5.29
N LYS A 119 -8.99 -12.52 5.86
CA LYS A 119 -8.44 -13.00 7.14
C LYS A 119 -9.50 -12.92 8.24
N ALA A 120 -10.25 -11.82 8.31
CA ALA A 120 -11.34 -11.66 9.27
C ALA A 120 -12.44 -12.72 9.08
N ARG A 121 -12.85 -13.00 7.84
CA ARG A 121 -13.83 -14.05 7.52
C ARG A 121 -13.32 -15.45 7.87
N GLN A 122 -12.08 -15.76 7.53
CA GLN A 122 -11.45 -17.05 7.88
C GLN A 122 -11.38 -17.22 9.41
N CYS A 123 -11.00 -16.16 10.13
CA CYS A 123 -10.99 -16.15 11.60
C CYS A 123 -12.39 -16.42 12.18
N ALA A 124 -13.42 -15.77 11.64
CA ALA A 124 -14.80 -15.98 12.07
C ALA A 124 -15.28 -17.42 11.81
N LEU A 125 -15.03 -17.97 10.62
CA LEU A 125 -15.42 -19.35 10.29
C LEU A 125 -14.72 -20.38 11.18
N ARG A 126 -13.42 -20.21 11.45
CA ARG A 126 -12.66 -21.10 12.35
C ARG A 126 -13.19 -21.05 13.78
N ARG A 127 -13.58 -19.87 14.27
CA ARG A 127 -14.18 -19.72 15.61
C ARG A 127 -15.57 -20.36 15.70
N CYS A 128 -16.37 -20.27 14.65
CA CYS A 128 -17.73 -20.82 14.63
C CYS A 128 -17.77 -22.34 14.38
N TYR A 129 -16.84 -22.88 13.58
CA TYR A 129 -16.82 -24.30 13.20
C TYR A 129 -15.42 -24.92 13.39
N PRO A 130 -14.88 -25.01 14.62
CA PRO A 130 -13.52 -25.50 14.85
C PRO A 130 -13.28 -26.89 14.23
N ASP A 131 -14.22 -27.82 14.39
CA ASP A 131 -14.10 -29.21 13.93
C ASP A 131 -14.02 -29.36 12.39
N ALA A 132 -14.51 -28.36 11.65
CA ALA A 132 -14.54 -28.36 10.18
C ALA A 132 -13.22 -27.93 9.54
N PHE A 133 -12.29 -27.40 10.33
CA PHE A 133 -10.93 -27.06 9.92
C PHE A 133 -9.93 -28.10 10.44
N ASP A 134 -8.84 -28.33 9.72
CA ASP A 134 -7.71 -29.12 10.20
C ASP A 134 -6.71 -28.21 10.94
N ASP A 135 -6.19 -28.68 12.08
CA ASP A 135 -5.21 -27.96 12.91
C ASP A 135 -3.82 -27.79 12.22
N ILE A 136 -3.65 -28.37 11.03
CA ILE A 136 -2.37 -28.44 10.31
C ILE A 136 -1.94 -27.06 9.77
N ASP A 137 -2.86 -26.11 9.62
CA ASP A 137 -2.65 -24.93 8.78
C ASP A 137 -2.06 -23.68 9.47
N PHE A 138 -1.74 -23.72 10.77
CA PHE A 138 -1.06 -22.58 11.42
C PHE A 138 0.43 -22.82 11.68
N SER A 139 0.95 -24.03 11.43
CA SER A 139 2.35 -24.37 11.74
C SER A 139 3.26 -24.58 10.53
N SER A 140 2.74 -24.54 9.28
CA SER A 140 3.56 -24.81 8.09
C SER A 140 3.61 -23.69 7.03
N GLU A 141 3.12 -22.48 7.34
CA GLU A 141 3.44 -21.24 6.59
C GLU A 141 3.91 -20.07 7.47
N ASN A 142 4.25 -20.34 8.75
CA ASN A 142 5.07 -19.40 9.54
C ASN A 142 6.54 -19.34 9.05
N GLY A 143 6.86 -20.00 7.93
CA GLY A 143 8.12 -19.85 7.19
C GLY A 143 8.11 -18.72 6.16
N SER A 144 6.96 -18.11 5.89
CA SER A 144 6.96 -16.70 5.49
C SER A 144 6.69 -15.92 6.77
N GLU A 145 7.75 -15.41 7.40
CA GLU A 145 7.64 -14.08 7.96
C GLU A 145 7.00 -13.25 6.84
N GLY A 146 5.68 -13.04 6.92
CA GLY A 146 4.99 -12.17 5.99
C GLY A 146 5.84 -10.92 5.99
N ARG A 147 6.39 -10.57 4.83
CA ARG A 147 7.28 -9.42 4.67
C ARG A 147 6.48 -8.18 5.12
N HIS A 148 6.43 -7.93 6.42
CA HIS A 148 6.27 -6.63 7.03
C HIS A 148 7.58 -5.86 6.80
N GLY A 149 8.09 -5.93 5.58
CA GLY A 149 9.10 -5.02 5.10
C GLY A 149 8.36 -3.73 4.89
N LYS A 150 8.54 -2.78 5.79
CA LYS A 150 8.15 -1.40 5.54
C LYS A 150 8.71 -1.00 4.17
N LEU A 151 7.91 -0.31 3.37
CA LEU A 151 8.36 0.17 2.08
C LEU A 151 9.61 1.03 2.26
N SER A 152 10.73 0.58 1.72
CA SER A 152 12.05 1.19 1.91
C SER A 152 12.29 2.30 0.90
N ARG A 153 13.27 3.17 1.16
CA ARG A 153 13.53 4.38 0.37
C ARG A 153 13.61 4.09 -1.14
N PRO A 154 13.01 4.95 -1.99
CA PRO A 154 13.05 4.75 -3.43
C PRO A 154 14.47 4.95 -3.95
N GLN A 155 14.99 3.96 -4.69
CA GLN A 155 16.29 4.08 -5.36
C GLN A 155 16.25 5.30 -6.30
N SER A 156 17.28 6.14 -6.22
CA SER A 156 17.38 7.33 -7.07
C SER A 156 17.81 6.88 -8.48
N ILE A 157 16.96 7.17 -9.47
CA ILE A 157 17.30 6.92 -10.87
C ILE A 157 18.50 7.82 -11.22
N PRO A 158 19.62 7.27 -11.73
CA PRO A 158 20.74 8.07 -12.21
C PRO A 158 20.26 9.06 -13.27
N GLY A 159 20.79 10.29 -13.25
CA GLY A 159 20.47 11.27 -14.28
C GLY A 159 20.78 10.72 -15.67
N THR A 160 19.86 10.90 -16.61
CA THR A 160 20.05 10.55 -18.02
C THR A 160 21.35 11.18 -18.57
N PRO A 161 22.19 10.42 -19.29
CA PRO A 161 23.37 10.98 -19.94
C PRO A 161 22.97 12.09 -20.92
N ARG A 162 23.73 13.18 -20.94
CA ARG A 162 23.55 14.25 -21.93
C ARG A 162 24.05 13.75 -23.29
N VAL A 163 23.20 13.88 -24.30
CA VAL A 163 23.47 13.50 -25.69
C VAL A 163 24.64 14.30 -26.24
N GLY A 164 25.72 13.62 -26.61
CA GLY A 164 26.84 14.13 -27.38
C GLY A 164 27.56 12.96 -28.04
N ASP A 165 27.46 12.91 -29.37
CA ASP A 165 28.16 12.06 -30.35
C ASP A 165 28.49 10.61 -29.92
N ASP A 166 27.59 9.68 -30.26
CA ASP A 166 27.90 8.58 -31.19
C ASP A 166 26.64 7.70 -31.40
N LEU A 167 26.25 7.54 -32.67
CA LEU A 167 25.09 6.78 -33.11
C LEU A 167 25.45 5.28 -33.15
N ALA A 168 25.37 4.60 -32.01
CA ALA A 168 25.47 3.14 -31.95
C ALA A 168 24.51 2.56 -30.90
N THR A 169 23.57 1.76 -31.39
CA THR A 169 22.70 0.83 -30.64
C THR A 169 21.79 1.49 -29.60
N TYR A 170 20.59 1.88 -30.05
CA TYR A 170 19.45 2.07 -29.16
C TYR A 170 19.10 0.71 -28.53
N ASP A 171 19.64 0.45 -27.35
CA ASP A 171 19.22 -0.69 -26.53
C ASP A 171 17.89 -0.35 -25.86
N LEU A 172 16.80 -0.68 -26.56
CA LEU A 172 15.42 -0.60 -26.08
C LEU A 172 15.19 -1.40 -24.78
N ALA A 173 16.10 -2.31 -24.39
CA ALA A 173 16.02 -3.04 -23.13
C ALA A 173 16.36 -2.18 -21.90
N ALA A 174 17.08 -1.07 -22.05
CA ALA A 174 17.42 -0.17 -20.93
C ALA A 174 16.21 0.66 -20.43
N LEU A 175 15.13 0.74 -21.21
CA LEU A 175 13.85 1.37 -20.81
C LEU A 175 12.87 0.37 -20.18
N SER A 176 13.16 -0.93 -20.19
CA SER A 176 12.21 -1.98 -19.78
C SER A 176 12.65 -2.79 -18.57
N ILE A 177 13.56 -2.30 -17.71
CA ILE A 177 14.06 -3.12 -16.59
C ILE A 177 13.85 -2.41 -15.22
N SER A 178 12.92 -3.03 -14.48
CA SER A 178 12.78 -3.14 -13.03
C SER A 178 12.06 -2.04 -12.26
N ALA A 179 10.72 -2.09 -12.35
CA ALA A 179 9.77 -1.65 -11.34
C ALA A 179 9.78 -2.55 -10.08
N GLU A 180 10.94 -2.96 -9.58
CA GLU A 180 11.00 -3.84 -8.41
C GLU A 180 11.01 -3.03 -7.12
N LEU A 181 9.81 -2.71 -6.62
CA LEU A 181 9.60 -2.54 -5.19
C LEU A 181 9.92 -3.89 -4.52
N PRO A 182 10.69 -3.93 -3.42
CA PRO A 182 11.00 -5.20 -2.76
C PRO A 182 9.70 -5.83 -2.26
N GLY A 183 9.23 -6.85 -2.98
CA GLY A 183 7.94 -7.52 -2.72
C GLY A 183 7.04 -7.71 -3.94
N VAL A 184 7.29 -7.02 -5.05
CA VAL A 184 6.52 -7.17 -6.29
C VAL A 184 7.30 -8.08 -7.23
N LYS A 185 6.95 -9.37 -7.25
CA LYS A 185 7.17 -10.16 -8.46
C LYS A 185 6.03 -9.80 -9.39
N ASP A 186 6.34 -9.44 -10.63
CA ASP A 186 5.39 -9.48 -11.74
C ASP A 186 4.98 -10.94 -11.93
N GLN A 187 4.07 -11.42 -11.07
CA GLN A 187 3.29 -12.61 -11.29
C GLN A 187 1.96 -12.10 -11.81
N ASP A 188 1.76 -12.32 -13.10
CA ASP A 188 0.50 -12.36 -13.86
C ASP A 188 -0.69 -11.64 -13.19
N GLU A 189 -1.21 -10.60 -13.85
CA GLU A 189 -2.37 -9.80 -13.41
C GLU A 189 -3.65 -10.62 -13.11
N ASP A 190 -3.64 -11.93 -13.35
CA ASP A 190 -4.71 -12.90 -13.11
C ASP A 190 -4.51 -13.79 -11.87
N ASN A 191 -3.42 -13.64 -11.11
CA ASN A 191 -3.20 -14.50 -9.96
C ASN A 191 -4.05 -14.02 -8.77
N ASP A 192 -5.11 -14.77 -8.49
CA ASP A 192 -6.00 -14.53 -7.37
C ASP A 192 -5.22 -14.62 -6.05
N LEU A 193 -4.80 -13.46 -5.51
CA LEU A 193 -4.05 -13.34 -4.24
C LEU A 193 -4.85 -13.81 -3.01
N ARG A 194 -6.08 -14.29 -3.21
CA ARG A 194 -7.01 -14.73 -2.18
C ARG A 194 -6.61 -16.13 -1.68
N PRO A 195 -6.26 -16.30 -0.39
CA PRO A 195 -5.97 -17.63 0.15
C PRO A 195 -7.21 -18.54 0.09
N PRO A 196 -7.08 -19.80 -0.35
CA PRO A 196 -8.21 -20.71 -0.51
C PRO A 196 -8.85 -21.06 0.84
N ILE A 197 -10.17 -21.26 0.84
CA ILE A 197 -10.89 -21.76 2.03
C ILE A 197 -10.87 -23.29 1.99
N GLN A 198 -9.96 -23.90 2.76
CA GLN A 198 -9.88 -25.36 2.88
C GLN A 198 -10.85 -25.84 3.97
N LEU A 199 -11.95 -26.46 3.54
CA LEU A 199 -12.92 -27.13 4.43
C LEU A 199 -12.70 -28.64 4.35
N LYS A 200 -12.86 -29.34 5.47
CA LYS A 200 -12.99 -30.81 5.44
C LYS A 200 -14.16 -31.20 4.56
N MET A 201 -13.87 -31.74 3.37
CA MET A 201 -14.89 -32.39 2.57
C MET A 201 -15.28 -33.70 3.27
N LYS A 202 -16.54 -33.84 3.68
CA LYS A 202 -17.07 -35.15 4.08
C LYS A 202 -16.95 -36.08 2.88
N THR A 203 -16.09 -37.10 2.97
CA THR A 203 -16.04 -38.19 2.01
C THR A 203 -17.45 -38.79 1.89
N PRO A 204 -18.04 -38.90 0.69
CA PRO A 204 -19.33 -39.56 0.55
C PRO A 204 -19.17 -41.01 1.02
N PRO A 205 -20.14 -41.56 1.78
CA PRO A 205 -20.06 -42.95 2.21
C PRO A 205 -20.02 -43.85 0.98
N SER A 206 -18.98 -44.68 0.87
CA SER A 206 -18.89 -45.69 -0.18
C SER A 206 -20.06 -46.66 -0.01
N MET A 207 -21.07 -46.57 -0.88
CA MET A 207 -22.11 -47.59 -0.94
C MET A 207 -21.51 -48.82 -1.59
N THR A 208 -20.90 -49.71 -0.80
CA THR A 208 -20.59 -51.05 -1.25
C THR A 208 -21.91 -51.83 -1.38
N PRO A 209 -22.27 -52.33 -2.57
CA PRO A 209 -23.46 -53.16 -2.71
C PRO A 209 -23.21 -54.48 -1.98
N THR A 210 -24.01 -54.74 -0.94
CA THR A 210 -24.07 -56.06 -0.30
C THR A 210 -24.69 -57.03 -1.31
N ILE A 211 -23.86 -57.76 -2.04
CA ILE A 211 -24.31 -58.92 -2.83
C ILE A 211 -24.70 -60.00 -1.83
N GLN A 212 -26.00 -60.19 -1.61
CA GLN A 212 -26.50 -61.42 -1.01
C GLN A 212 -26.36 -62.54 -2.05
N THR A 213 -25.65 -63.60 -1.70
CA THR A 213 -25.60 -64.86 -2.46
C THR A 213 -26.06 -66.00 -1.55
N PRO A 214 -26.53 -67.10 -2.17
CA PRO A 214 -27.93 -67.45 -2.39
C PRO A 214 -28.66 -68.05 -1.17
#